data_AF-A0A973XRQ6-F1
#
_entry.id   AF-A0A973XRQ6-F1
#
_cell.length_a   1.000
_cell.length_b   1.000
_cell.length_c   1.000
_cell.angle_alpha   90.00
_cell.angle_beta   90.00
_cell.angle_gamma   90.00
#
_symmetry.space_group_name_H-M   'P 1'
#
loop_
_entity.id
_entity.type
_entity.pdbx_description
1 polymer ?
#
loop_
_entity_poly.entity_id
_entity_poly.type
_entity_poly.pdbx_seq_one_letter_code
_entity_poly.pdbx_strand_id
1 'polypeptide(L)'
;MRPGERQEGRHDALSVVPDGSGPTAASEPVVADVTETTEFADTPEIPEAVRAAARRAPGHWIGVVDPEWTEERTPPEWAVLGEWQSDEDGGVGNYRANPAYRPSARVLGWPEPSDPVDAAAQRAATGYGSVDEALAALAEAEITVVRGPDGGPLTATGLDGAPVVLLFTSPVHEFMSAALRHDTLPARELARSLSDSGTRLLANAGAAAPLLVPADSLLDPVRAPGAEGVPAAEAVTVENSGGLSGSADRTGPAAATRTDSSPEPWPHTTGRTT
;
A
#
# COMPACT_ATOMS: atom_id res chain seq x y z
N MET A 1 -43.95 38.16 -11.20
CA MET A 1 -45.30 37.58 -10.98
C MET A 1 -45.16 36.07 -10.83
N ARG A 2 -45.69 35.48 -9.74
CA ARG A 2 -45.95 34.04 -9.55
C ARG A 2 -47.45 33.79 -9.78
N PRO A 3 -47.87 32.56 -10.13
CA PRO A 3 -48.65 31.73 -9.19
C PRO A 3 -48.29 30.23 -9.28
N GLY A 4 -48.15 29.47 -8.19
CA GLY A 4 -49.22 28.73 -7.46
C GLY A 4 -48.88 27.22 -7.57
N GLU A 5 -48.99 26.32 -6.59
CA GLU A 5 -49.70 26.24 -5.32
C GLU A 5 -48.94 25.30 -4.36
N ARG A 6 -49.17 25.50 -3.06
CA ARG A 6 -48.75 24.64 -1.94
C ARG A 6 -49.85 23.65 -1.62
N GLN A 7 -49.50 22.49 -1.07
CA GLN A 7 -50.41 21.65 -0.29
C GLN A 7 -49.87 21.53 1.14
N GLU A 8 -50.66 21.96 2.12
CA GLU A 8 -50.40 21.79 3.56
C GLU A 8 -51.73 21.53 4.28
N GLY A 9 -51.67 20.68 5.33
CA GLY A 9 -52.75 20.43 6.30
C GLY A 9 -53.56 19.14 6.01
N ARG A 10 -53.92 18.29 6.98
CA ARG A 10 -54.13 18.56 8.42
C ARG A 10 -54.37 17.24 9.18
N HIS A 11 -53.73 17.08 10.35
CA HIS A 11 -54.21 16.55 11.66
C HIS A 11 -54.98 15.21 11.75
N ASP A 12 -54.57 14.29 12.63
CA ASP A 12 -55.02 14.27 14.05
C ASP A 12 -54.34 13.16 14.86
N ALA A 13 -54.14 13.44 16.15
CA ALA A 13 -53.62 12.52 17.18
C ALA A 13 -54.76 11.81 17.91
N LEU A 14 -54.51 10.63 18.50
CA LEU A 14 -54.72 10.34 19.94
C LEU A 14 -54.45 8.85 20.30
N SER A 15 -53.83 8.70 21.47
CA SER A 15 -53.49 7.49 22.23
C SER A 15 -54.71 6.84 22.87
N VAL A 16 -54.72 5.51 23.11
CA VAL A 16 -55.32 4.83 24.28
C VAL A 16 -54.79 3.38 24.41
N VAL A 17 -54.33 3.03 25.61
CA VAL A 17 -54.06 1.66 26.14
C VAL A 17 -55.32 1.15 26.87
N PRO A 18 -55.48 -0.17 27.11
CA PRO A 18 -55.65 -0.54 28.52
C PRO A 18 -54.99 -1.86 28.98
N ASP A 19 -54.78 -1.86 30.30
CA ASP A 19 -54.23 -2.84 31.26
C ASP A 19 -55.03 -4.14 31.47
N GLY A 20 -54.39 -5.15 32.09
CA GLY A 20 -55.13 -6.19 32.84
C GLY A 20 -54.44 -7.53 33.21
N SER A 21 -53.54 -7.51 34.23
CA SER A 21 -53.33 -8.49 35.34
C SER A 21 -53.07 -10.02 35.14
N GLY A 22 -52.03 -10.55 35.82
CA GLY A 22 -51.63 -11.98 35.99
C GLY A 22 -52.46 -12.78 37.03
N PRO A 23 -51.96 -13.86 37.73
CA PRO A 23 -50.57 -14.33 37.93
C PRO A 23 -50.32 -15.88 37.87
N THR A 24 -49.05 -16.34 38.02
CA THR A 24 -48.57 -17.36 39.02
C THR A 24 -47.40 -18.26 38.58
N ALA A 25 -46.37 -18.29 39.44
CA ALA A 25 -45.39 -19.35 39.77
C ALA A 25 -44.13 -19.61 38.89
N ALA A 26 -43.02 -19.13 39.46
CA ALA A 26 -41.81 -19.88 39.85
C ALA A 26 -40.92 -20.54 38.79
N SER A 27 -39.70 -20.00 38.63
CA SER A 27 -38.45 -20.70 38.99
C SER A 27 -37.27 -19.72 38.90
N GLU A 28 -36.57 -19.51 40.01
CA GLU A 28 -35.25 -18.87 40.06
C GLU A 28 -34.20 -19.77 39.38
N PRO A 29 -33.19 -19.18 38.73
CA PRO A 29 -31.87 -19.78 38.73
C PRO A 29 -30.90 -18.87 39.47
N VAL A 30 -30.42 -19.42 40.58
CA VAL A 30 -29.03 -19.39 41.06
C VAL A 30 -28.17 -18.19 40.65
N VAL A 31 -27.86 -17.39 41.67
CA VAL A 31 -26.71 -16.49 41.73
C VAL A 31 -25.43 -17.20 41.28
N ALA A 32 -24.99 -16.93 40.07
CA ALA A 32 -23.59 -17.08 39.69
C ALA A 32 -22.97 -15.69 39.77
N ASP A 33 -22.03 -15.57 40.71
CA ASP A 33 -21.10 -14.47 40.86
C ASP A 33 -20.55 -14.07 39.48
N VAL A 34 -21.06 -12.98 38.92
CA VAL A 34 -20.44 -12.33 37.78
C VAL A 34 -19.33 -11.50 38.37
N THR A 35 -18.19 -12.14 38.65
CA THR A 35 -16.93 -11.43 38.60
C THR A 35 -16.86 -10.80 37.22
N GLU A 36 -17.10 -9.50 37.21
CA GLU A 36 -16.82 -8.58 36.14
C GLU A 36 -15.31 -8.67 35.87
N THR A 37 -14.91 -9.71 35.14
CA THR A 37 -13.64 -9.70 34.43
C THR A 37 -13.86 -8.73 33.31
N THR A 38 -13.63 -7.45 33.61
CA THR A 38 -13.24 -6.48 32.61
C THR A 38 -12.08 -7.11 31.85
N GLU A 39 -12.36 -7.69 30.68
CA GLU A 39 -11.35 -8.11 29.73
C GLU A 39 -10.62 -6.83 29.28
N PHE A 40 -9.61 -6.48 30.07
CA PHE A 40 -8.66 -5.44 29.76
C PHE A 40 -7.85 -5.91 28.55
N ALA A 41 -8.09 -5.20 27.44
CA ALA A 41 -7.18 -4.94 26.34
C ALA A 41 -6.80 -6.13 25.46
N ASP A 42 -7.18 -6.01 24.17
CA ASP A 42 -6.54 -6.64 23.02
C ASP A 42 -5.02 -6.51 23.13
N THR A 43 -4.39 -7.48 23.77
CA THR A 43 -2.94 -7.67 23.67
C THR A 43 -2.73 -8.45 22.39
N PRO A 44 -2.14 -7.87 21.34
CA PRO A 44 -1.92 -8.59 20.09
C PRO A 44 -1.19 -9.90 20.38
N GLU A 45 -1.66 -11.02 19.83
CA GLU A 45 -1.03 -12.31 20.07
C GLU A 45 0.45 -12.25 19.65
N ILE A 46 1.35 -12.63 20.55
CA ILE A 46 2.80 -12.53 20.33
C ILE A 46 3.18 -13.41 19.12
N PRO A 47 3.69 -12.84 18.02
CA PRO A 47 4.08 -13.64 16.85
C PRO A 47 5.23 -14.62 17.16
N GLU A 48 5.24 -15.81 16.56
CA GLU A 48 6.30 -16.80 16.80
C GLU A 48 7.68 -16.27 16.40
N ALA A 49 7.75 -15.43 15.36
CA ALA A 49 9.00 -14.74 14.97
C ALA A 49 9.57 -13.88 16.11
N VAL A 50 8.69 -13.21 16.88
CA VAL A 50 9.07 -12.43 18.06
C VAL A 50 9.56 -13.35 19.18
N ARG A 51 8.87 -14.46 19.45
CA ARG A 51 9.33 -15.45 20.46
C ARG A 51 10.67 -16.06 20.10
N ALA A 52 10.88 -16.37 18.81
CA ALA A 52 12.16 -16.88 18.32
C ALA A 52 13.28 -15.83 18.43
N ALA A 53 12.98 -14.56 18.18
CA ALA A 53 13.93 -13.47 18.34
C ALA A 53 14.26 -13.18 19.82
N ALA A 54 13.28 -13.21 20.70
CA ALA A 54 13.47 -13.02 22.15
C ALA A 54 14.40 -14.09 22.75
N ARG A 55 14.25 -15.36 22.35
CA ARG A 55 15.17 -16.44 22.74
C ARG A 55 16.62 -16.21 22.28
N ARG A 56 16.83 -15.47 21.19
CA ARG A 56 18.16 -15.14 20.66
C ARG A 56 18.73 -13.86 21.24
N ALA A 57 17.89 -12.98 21.76
CA ALA A 57 18.27 -11.70 22.36
C ALA A 57 17.49 -11.47 23.67
N PRO A 58 17.84 -12.17 24.77
CA PRO A 58 17.24 -11.92 26.09
C PRO A 58 17.56 -10.51 26.60
N GLY A 59 16.63 -9.87 27.31
CA GLY A 59 16.77 -8.52 27.87
C GLY A 59 16.77 -7.37 26.86
N HIS A 60 16.31 -7.60 25.63
CA HIS A 60 16.32 -6.61 24.53
C HIS A 60 14.91 -6.26 24.07
N TRP A 61 14.78 -5.12 23.39
CA TRP A 61 13.57 -4.78 22.65
C TRP A 61 13.62 -5.39 21.24
N ILE A 62 12.54 -6.08 20.88
CA ILE A 62 12.38 -6.83 19.63
C ILE A 62 11.36 -6.09 18.77
N GLY A 63 11.84 -5.40 17.72
CA GLY A 63 10.99 -4.62 16.82
C GLY A 63 10.30 -5.49 15.77
N VAL A 64 8.99 -5.31 15.63
CA VAL A 64 8.18 -5.91 14.55
C VAL A 64 8.08 -4.92 13.41
N VAL A 65 8.55 -5.31 12.24
CA VAL A 65 8.59 -4.47 11.04
C VAL A 65 7.36 -4.76 10.18
N ASP A 66 6.83 -3.73 9.52
CA ASP A 66 5.79 -3.90 8.50
C ASP A 66 6.27 -4.86 7.39
N PRO A 67 5.47 -5.87 6.99
CA PRO A 67 5.85 -6.80 5.94
C PRO A 67 6.18 -6.16 4.58
N GLU A 68 5.67 -4.95 4.30
CA GLU A 68 5.95 -4.22 3.06
C GLU A 68 7.35 -3.57 3.02
N TRP A 69 8.06 -3.55 4.16
CA TRP A 69 9.47 -3.18 4.23
C TRP A 69 10.35 -4.35 3.80
N THR A 70 10.90 -4.26 2.59
CA THR A 70 11.70 -5.34 1.97
C THR A 70 13.18 -5.00 1.83
N GLU A 71 13.61 -3.80 2.25
CA GLU A 71 15.00 -3.39 2.09
C GLU A 71 15.94 -4.16 3.05
N GLU A 72 17.09 -4.59 2.53
CA GLU A 72 18.16 -5.26 3.27
C GLU A 72 18.98 -4.28 4.13
N ARG A 73 18.30 -3.41 4.88
CA ARG A 73 18.93 -2.45 5.79
C ARG A 73 18.08 -2.27 7.03
N THR A 74 18.64 -1.61 8.04
CA THR A 74 17.90 -1.30 9.27
C THR A 74 16.63 -0.52 8.92
N PRO A 75 15.44 -1.03 9.27
CA PRO A 75 14.19 -0.35 9.03
C PRO A 75 14.21 1.02 9.71
N PRO A 76 13.76 2.08 9.02
CA PRO A 76 13.54 3.35 9.67
C PRO A 76 12.44 3.20 10.72
N GLU A 77 12.44 4.08 11.73
CA GLU A 77 11.48 4.02 12.83
C GLU A 77 10.03 3.97 12.35
N TRP A 78 9.69 4.71 11.29
CA TRP A 78 8.33 4.74 10.76
C TRP A 78 7.86 3.41 10.14
N ALA A 79 8.76 2.48 9.81
CA ALA A 79 8.41 1.16 9.27
C ALA A 79 8.24 0.08 10.36
N VAL A 80 8.51 0.43 11.62
CA VAL A 80 8.38 -0.47 12.76
C VAL A 80 7.00 -0.30 13.37
N LEU A 81 6.20 -1.36 13.40
CA LEU A 81 4.84 -1.37 13.96
C LEU A 81 4.86 -1.15 15.49
N GLY A 82 5.83 -1.77 16.16
CA GLY A 82 6.01 -1.69 17.60
C GLY A 82 7.08 -2.66 18.06
N GLU A 83 7.29 -2.71 19.37
CA GLU A 83 8.37 -3.48 19.97
C GLU A 83 7.85 -4.32 21.14
N TRP A 84 8.40 -5.52 21.26
CA TRP A 84 8.17 -6.41 22.40
C TRP A 84 9.43 -6.47 23.27
N GLN A 85 9.27 -6.37 24.58
CA GLN A 85 10.39 -6.54 25.51
C GLN A 85 10.65 -8.02 25.75
N SER A 86 11.90 -8.48 25.58
CA SER A 86 12.32 -9.79 26.07
C SER A 86 12.85 -9.72 27.50
N ASP A 87 12.59 -10.74 28.30
CA ASP A 87 13.18 -10.91 29.63
C ASP A 87 14.57 -11.57 29.56
N GLU A 88 15.23 -11.72 30.71
CA GLU A 88 16.57 -12.31 30.83
C GLU A 88 16.62 -13.81 30.45
N ASP A 89 15.47 -14.50 30.49
CA ASP A 89 15.32 -15.90 30.12
C ASP A 89 14.93 -16.08 28.63
N GLY A 90 14.72 -14.98 27.90
CA GLY A 90 14.32 -14.97 26.49
C GLY A 90 12.82 -15.15 26.27
N GLY A 91 12.00 -15.00 27.32
CA GLY A 91 10.56 -14.85 27.25
C GLY A 91 10.14 -13.49 26.68
N VAL A 92 8.88 -13.36 26.25
CA VAL A 92 8.33 -12.12 25.69
C VAL A 92 7.34 -11.53 26.68
N GLY A 93 7.57 -10.27 27.08
CA GLY A 93 6.76 -9.52 28.02
C GLY A 93 5.94 -8.41 27.35
N ASN A 94 6.18 -7.16 27.76
CA ASN A 94 5.35 -6.02 27.39
C ASN A 94 5.50 -5.62 25.92
N TYR A 95 4.37 -5.25 25.30
CA TYR A 95 4.33 -4.60 23.99
C TYR A 95 4.30 -3.07 24.11
N ARG A 96 5.06 -2.40 23.25
CA ARG A 96 5.03 -0.96 23.05
C ARG A 96 4.72 -0.64 21.60
N ALA A 97 3.55 -0.07 21.35
CA ALA A 97 3.21 0.45 20.02
C ALA A 97 4.14 1.62 19.65
N ASN A 98 4.54 1.69 18.38
CA ASN A 98 5.34 2.78 17.87
C ASN A 98 4.44 3.92 17.35
N PRO A 99 4.42 5.10 17.99
CA PRO A 99 3.60 6.22 17.52
C PRO A 99 4.06 6.82 16.18
N ALA A 100 5.30 6.55 15.76
CA ALA A 100 5.83 6.99 14.46
C ALA A 100 5.49 6.04 13.30
N TYR A 101 4.87 4.88 13.59
CA TYR A 101 4.54 3.87 12.59
C TYR A 101 3.63 4.41 11.49
N ARG A 102 4.01 4.14 10.24
CA ARG A 102 3.23 4.41 9.03
C ARG A 102 2.76 3.09 8.44
N PRO A 103 1.46 2.77 8.51
CA PRO A 103 0.96 1.50 8.02
C PRO A 103 1.05 1.40 6.50
N SER A 104 1.43 0.23 6.02
CA SER A 104 1.39 -0.09 4.61
C SER A 104 -0.02 -0.30 4.08
N ALA A 105 -0.19 -0.37 2.75
CA ALA A 105 -1.49 -0.53 2.10
C ALA A 105 -2.24 -1.77 2.61
N ARG A 106 -1.52 -2.89 2.76
CA ARG A 106 -2.08 -4.13 3.30
C ARG A 106 -2.58 -3.97 4.73
N VAL A 107 -1.83 -3.29 5.59
CA VAL A 107 -2.23 -3.03 6.99
C VAL A 107 -3.42 -2.06 7.07
N LEU A 108 -3.51 -1.12 6.13
CA LEU A 108 -4.67 -0.23 5.96
C LEU A 108 -5.91 -0.95 5.42
N GLY A 109 -5.81 -2.25 5.06
CA GLY A 109 -6.91 -3.02 4.48
C GLY A 109 -7.26 -2.59 3.06
N TRP A 110 -6.32 -2.01 2.33
CA TRP A 110 -6.52 -1.67 0.92
C TRP A 110 -6.64 -2.94 0.08
N PRO A 111 -7.37 -2.90 -1.05
CA PRO A 111 -7.42 -4.02 -1.98
C PRO A 111 -6.03 -4.38 -2.49
N GLU A 112 -5.80 -5.66 -2.76
CA GLU A 112 -4.60 -6.12 -3.46
C GLU A 112 -4.47 -5.35 -4.78
N PRO A 113 -3.27 -4.81 -5.11
CA PRO A 113 -3.08 -4.06 -6.33
C PRO A 113 -3.43 -4.87 -7.57
N SER A 114 -4.18 -4.26 -8.49
CA SER A 114 -4.67 -4.96 -9.67
C SER A 114 -3.63 -5.08 -10.79
N ASP A 115 -2.62 -4.21 -10.79
CA ASP A 115 -1.53 -4.16 -11.77
C ASP A 115 -0.28 -3.46 -11.17
N PRO A 116 0.88 -3.45 -11.87
CA PRO A 116 2.09 -2.81 -11.37
C PRO A 116 1.98 -1.29 -11.11
N VAL A 117 1.09 -0.58 -11.84
CA VAL A 117 0.86 0.85 -11.62
C VAL A 117 0.09 1.05 -10.32
N ASP A 118 -0.96 0.27 -10.07
CA ASP A 118 -1.71 0.27 -8.82
C ASP A 118 -0.80 -0.09 -7.63
N ALA A 119 0.05 -1.12 -7.77
CA ALA A 119 1.03 -1.50 -6.75
C ALA A 119 1.99 -0.35 -6.41
N ALA A 120 2.58 0.28 -7.44
CA ALA A 120 3.49 1.40 -7.24
C ALA A 120 2.79 2.64 -6.66
N ALA A 121 1.55 2.92 -7.08
CA ALA A 121 0.73 4.01 -6.55
C ALA A 121 0.41 3.80 -5.07
N GLN A 122 0.02 2.58 -4.68
CA GLN A 122 -0.28 2.26 -3.28
C GLN A 122 0.96 2.36 -2.39
N ARG A 123 2.11 1.89 -2.86
CA ARG A 123 3.39 2.04 -2.15
C ARG A 123 3.81 3.50 -2.02
N ALA A 124 3.67 4.29 -3.09
CA ALA A 124 3.97 5.72 -3.05
C ALA A 124 3.06 6.48 -2.07
N ALA A 125 1.76 6.18 -2.05
CA ALA A 125 0.80 6.82 -1.16
C ALA A 125 1.05 6.49 0.33
N THR A 126 1.64 5.34 0.62
CA THR A 126 1.96 4.89 1.98
C THR A 126 3.41 5.18 2.39
N GLY A 127 4.24 5.69 1.47
CA GLY A 127 5.65 6.00 1.71
C GLY A 127 6.59 4.80 1.65
N TYR A 128 6.10 3.63 1.24
CA TYR A 128 6.90 2.42 1.00
C TYR A 128 7.50 2.38 -0.41
N GLY A 129 7.12 3.33 -1.27
CA GLY A 129 7.69 3.53 -2.60
C GLY A 129 7.77 5.02 -2.91
N SER A 130 8.42 5.34 -4.01
CA SER A 130 8.57 6.70 -4.52
C SER A 130 7.51 7.04 -5.56
N VAL A 131 7.23 8.34 -5.72
CA VAL A 131 6.37 8.84 -6.80
C VAL A 131 7.02 8.55 -8.17
N ASP A 132 8.36 8.60 -8.26
CA ASP A 132 9.09 8.32 -9.49
C ASP A 132 8.91 6.85 -9.94
N GLU A 133 8.85 5.89 -9.01
CA GLU A 133 8.53 4.51 -9.33
C GLU A 133 7.10 4.35 -9.85
N ALA A 134 6.14 5.08 -9.28
CA ALA A 134 4.76 5.08 -9.77
C ALA A 134 4.64 5.71 -11.17
N LEU A 135 5.36 6.81 -11.43
CA LEU A 135 5.46 7.43 -12.75
C LEU A 135 6.14 6.51 -13.76
N ALA A 136 7.21 5.83 -13.37
CA ALA A 136 7.90 4.86 -14.22
C ALA A 136 6.99 3.68 -14.58
N ALA A 137 6.28 3.12 -13.60
CA ALA A 137 5.31 2.05 -13.84
C ALA A 137 4.21 2.50 -14.80
N LEU A 138 3.64 3.70 -14.59
CA LEU A 138 2.62 4.26 -15.47
C LEU A 138 3.15 4.51 -16.89
N ALA A 139 4.38 5.01 -17.03
CA ALA A 139 4.97 5.31 -18.33
C ALA A 139 5.19 4.04 -19.20
N GLU A 140 5.41 2.89 -18.58
CA GLU A 140 5.57 1.61 -19.28
C GLU A 140 4.25 0.85 -19.49
N ALA A 141 3.13 1.37 -18.98
CA ALA A 141 1.84 0.70 -19.06
C ALA A 141 1.14 0.87 -20.41
N GLU A 142 0.44 -0.18 -20.84
CA GLU A 142 -0.69 -0.06 -21.76
C GLU A 142 -1.90 0.45 -20.97
N ILE A 143 -2.55 1.48 -21.49
CA ILE A 143 -3.67 2.13 -20.82
C ILE A 143 -4.91 2.11 -21.71
N THR A 144 -6.07 2.10 -21.08
CA THR A 144 -7.36 2.29 -21.73
C THR A 144 -7.85 3.71 -21.45
N VAL A 145 -8.27 4.42 -22.50
CA VAL A 145 -8.92 5.74 -22.41
C VAL A 145 -10.27 5.74 -23.09
N VAL A 146 -11.19 6.56 -22.58
CA VAL A 146 -12.45 6.87 -23.27
C VAL A 146 -12.16 7.87 -24.37
N ARG A 147 -12.80 7.73 -25.54
CA ARG A 147 -12.65 8.67 -26.66
C ARG A 147 -13.68 9.79 -26.62
N GLY A 148 -13.21 11.00 -26.90
CA GLY A 148 -14.02 12.18 -27.15
C GLY A 148 -14.66 12.17 -28.55
N PRO A 149 -15.64 13.05 -28.79
CA PRO A 149 -16.34 13.15 -30.07
C PRO A 149 -15.45 13.65 -31.23
N ASP A 150 -14.36 14.35 -30.92
CA ASP A 150 -13.32 14.78 -31.86
C ASP A 150 -12.35 13.64 -32.24
N GLY A 151 -12.51 12.47 -31.62
CA GLY A 151 -11.59 11.37 -31.76
C GLY A 151 -10.35 11.52 -30.88
N GLY A 152 -10.21 12.53 -30.02
CA GLY A 152 -9.16 12.58 -29.00
C GLY A 152 -9.48 11.72 -27.78
N PRO A 153 -8.64 11.71 -26.73
CA PRO A 153 -9.04 11.24 -25.41
C PRO A 153 -10.13 12.14 -24.84
N LEU A 154 -11.12 11.55 -24.17
CA LEU A 154 -12.16 12.29 -23.46
C LEU A 154 -11.50 13.11 -22.36
N THR A 155 -11.69 14.42 -22.43
CA THR A 155 -11.10 15.38 -21.49
C THR A 155 -12.20 15.96 -20.61
N ALA A 156 -12.00 15.89 -19.30
CA ALA A 156 -12.81 16.55 -18.28
C ALA A 156 -12.10 17.81 -17.77
N THR A 157 -12.79 18.62 -16.97
CA THR A 157 -12.21 19.78 -16.30
C THR A 157 -11.87 19.43 -14.86
N GLY A 158 -10.60 19.57 -14.49
CA GLY A 158 -10.13 19.44 -13.11
C GLY A 158 -10.63 20.57 -12.21
N LEU A 159 -10.53 20.38 -10.89
CA LEU A 159 -10.94 21.40 -9.91
C LEU A 159 -10.16 22.72 -10.03
N ASP A 160 -8.93 22.66 -10.53
CA ASP A 160 -8.08 23.81 -10.83
C ASP A 160 -8.31 24.39 -12.23
N GLY A 161 -9.28 23.85 -12.98
CA GLY A 161 -9.59 24.24 -14.35
C GLY A 161 -8.68 23.61 -15.41
N ALA A 162 -7.65 22.85 -15.02
CA ALA A 162 -6.79 22.17 -15.97
C ALA A 162 -7.55 21.01 -16.69
N PRO A 163 -7.25 20.73 -17.96
CA PRO A 163 -7.80 19.55 -18.63
C PRO A 163 -7.29 18.27 -17.94
N VAL A 164 -8.19 17.32 -17.73
CA VAL A 164 -7.89 16.02 -17.12
C VAL A 164 -8.40 14.90 -18.02
N VAL A 165 -7.52 13.97 -18.38
CA VAL A 165 -7.89 12.73 -19.07
C VAL A 165 -7.95 11.60 -18.04
N LEU A 166 -9.09 10.90 -18.00
CA LEU A 166 -9.21 9.67 -17.23
C LEU A 166 -8.60 8.52 -18.03
N LEU A 167 -7.79 7.73 -17.35
CA LEU A 167 -7.21 6.51 -17.92
C LEU A 167 -7.29 5.37 -16.93
N PHE A 168 -7.22 4.16 -17.45
CA PHE A 168 -7.29 2.93 -16.69
C PHE A 168 -6.13 2.02 -17.08
N THR A 169 -5.47 1.42 -16.09
CA THR A 169 -4.32 0.52 -16.31
C THR A 169 -4.70 -0.96 -16.19
N SER A 170 -5.93 -1.24 -15.74
CA SER A 170 -6.49 -2.57 -15.59
C SER A 170 -8.01 -2.57 -15.76
N PRO A 171 -8.61 -3.63 -16.34
CA PRO A 171 -10.07 -3.78 -16.47
C PRO A 171 -10.84 -3.67 -15.16
N VAL A 172 -10.20 -3.97 -14.02
CA VAL A 172 -10.82 -3.84 -12.68
C VAL A 172 -11.15 -2.38 -12.36
N HIS A 173 -10.39 -1.44 -12.91
CA HIS A 173 -10.61 -0.01 -12.72
C HIS A 173 -11.46 0.61 -13.83
N GLU A 174 -11.62 -0.07 -14.96
CA GLU A 174 -12.30 0.50 -16.12
C GLU A 174 -13.78 0.74 -15.84
N PHE A 175 -14.21 1.99 -16.05
CA PHE A 175 -15.62 2.30 -16.18
C PHE A 175 -16.12 1.87 -17.56
N MET A 176 -16.26 0.55 -17.78
CA MET A 176 -16.68 0.01 -19.07
C MET A 176 -18.17 0.19 -19.29
N SER A 177 -18.52 1.10 -20.20
CA SER A 177 -19.86 1.24 -20.75
C SER A 177 -19.84 0.85 -22.22
N ALA A 178 -20.76 -0.03 -22.64
CA ALA A 178 -20.96 -0.36 -24.04
C ALA A 178 -21.40 0.85 -24.89
N ALA A 179 -21.83 1.95 -24.25
CA ALA A 179 -22.15 3.20 -24.92
C ALA A 179 -20.92 4.08 -25.21
N LEU A 180 -19.76 3.77 -24.62
CA LEU A 180 -18.55 4.56 -24.75
C LEU A 180 -17.53 3.82 -25.63
N ARG A 181 -16.91 4.58 -26.54
CA ARG A 181 -15.77 4.08 -27.33
C ARG A 181 -14.51 4.23 -26.50
N HIS A 182 -13.78 3.12 -26.35
CA HIS A 182 -12.50 3.07 -25.68
C HIS A 182 -11.41 2.71 -26.69
N ASP A 183 -10.19 3.16 -26.44
CA ASP A 183 -9.00 2.68 -27.12
C ASP A 183 -7.91 2.33 -26.10
N THR A 184 -7.12 1.33 -26.44
CA THR A 184 -5.94 0.92 -25.68
C THR A 184 -4.69 1.36 -26.44
N LEU A 185 -3.75 1.96 -25.72
CA LEU A 185 -2.50 2.49 -26.27
C LEU A 185 -1.43 2.62 -25.18
N PRO A 186 -0.14 2.73 -25.54
CA PRO A 186 0.91 3.00 -24.57
C PRO A 186 0.70 4.35 -23.86
N ALA A 187 0.93 4.41 -22.55
CA ALA A 187 0.80 5.65 -21.78
C ALA A 187 1.68 6.79 -22.31
N ARG A 188 2.91 6.46 -22.74
CA ARG A 188 3.83 7.41 -23.38
C ARG A 188 3.29 7.95 -24.70
N GLU A 189 2.48 7.19 -25.43
CA GLU A 189 1.85 7.67 -26.66
C GLU A 189 0.79 8.73 -26.37
N LEU A 190 -0.07 8.46 -25.38
CA LEU A 190 -1.03 9.45 -24.90
C LEU A 190 -0.31 10.71 -24.41
N ALA A 191 0.72 10.55 -23.55
CA ALA A 191 1.49 11.68 -23.02
C ALA A 191 2.11 12.54 -24.13
N ARG A 192 2.70 11.92 -25.16
CA ARG A 192 3.24 12.63 -26.34
C ARG A 192 2.17 13.40 -27.10
N SER A 193 0.96 12.87 -27.21
CA SER A 193 -0.15 13.56 -27.88
C SER A 193 -0.68 14.77 -27.10
N LEU A 194 -0.44 14.79 -25.78
CA LEU A 194 -0.89 15.81 -24.85
C LEU A 194 0.24 16.76 -24.41
N SER A 195 1.43 16.65 -24.99
CA SER A 195 2.58 17.44 -24.56
C SER A 195 2.32 18.93 -24.63
N ASP A 196 2.84 19.67 -23.64
CA ASP A 196 2.71 21.14 -23.53
C ASP A 196 1.26 21.67 -23.46
N SER A 197 0.26 20.80 -23.32
CA SER A 197 -1.14 21.20 -23.22
C SER A 197 -1.56 21.60 -21.80
N GLY A 198 -0.71 21.34 -20.80
CA GLY A 198 -1.06 21.46 -19.39
C GLY A 198 -2.06 20.39 -18.91
N THR A 199 -2.34 19.37 -19.72
CA THR A 199 -3.25 18.28 -19.38
C THR A 199 -2.66 17.38 -18.29
N ARG A 200 -3.54 16.95 -17.38
CA ARG A 200 -3.23 15.94 -16.37
C ARG A 200 -3.86 14.61 -16.71
N LEU A 201 -3.21 13.56 -16.26
CA LEU A 201 -3.67 12.19 -16.35
C LEU A 201 -4.17 11.76 -14.97
N LEU A 202 -5.41 11.31 -14.91
CA LEU A 202 -6.00 10.69 -13.72
C LEU A 202 -6.11 9.19 -13.96
N ALA A 203 -5.13 8.43 -13.44
CA ALA A 203 -5.12 6.98 -13.51
C ALA A 203 -5.96 6.37 -12.39
N ASN A 204 -6.82 5.41 -12.77
CA ASN A 204 -7.61 4.59 -11.85
C ASN A 204 -8.36 5.41 -10.79
N ALA A 205 -9.19 6.35 -11.23
CA ALA A 205 -9.87 7.32 -10.34
C ALA A 205 -10.63 6.72 -9.15
N GLY A 206 -11.04 5.44 -9.22
CA GLY A 206 -11.72 4.72 -8.15
C GLY A 206 -10.83 3.78 -7.32
N ALA A 207 -9.51 3.75 -7.55
CA ALA A 207 -8.57 2.93 -6.77
C ALA A 207 -8.36 3.48 -5.36
N ALA A 208 -7.76 2.67 -4.48
CA ALA A 208 -7.37 3.12 -3.14
C ALA A 208 -6.31 4.24 -3.19
N ALA A 209 -5.44 4.21 -4.21
CA ALA A 209 -4.43 5.23 -4.48
C ALA A 209 -4.48 5.68 -5.95
N PRO A 210 -5.39 6.59 -6.34
CA PRO A 210 -5.43 7.13 -7.70
C PRO A 210 -4.21 8.03 -7.97
N LEU A 211 -3.66 7.98 -9.19
CA LEU A 211 -2.56 8.86 -9.60
C LEU A 211 -3.09 10.02 -10.42
N LEU A 212 -2.85 11.25 -9.95
CA LEU A 212 -3.10 12.48 -10.71
C LEU A 212 -1.76 13.15 -11.03
N VAL A 213 -1.33 13.09 -12.28
CA VAL A 213 0.01 13.52 -12.70
C VAL A 213 -0.06 14.39 -13.96
N PRO A 214 0.87 15.34 -14.17
CA PRO A 214 1.02 16.01 -15.47
C PRO A 214 1.32 14.98 -16.57
N ALA A 215 0.75 15.16 -17.77
CA ALA A 215 1.04 14.26 -18.89
C ALA A 215 2.54 14.26 -19.25
N ASP A 216 3.18 15.43 -19.18
CA ASP A 216 4.59 15.60 -19.50
C ASP A 216 5.52 14.81 -18.57
N SER A 217 5.09 14.48 -17.35
CA SER A 217 5.88 13.69 -16.39
C SER A 217 6.15 12.27 -16.87
N LEU A 218 5.41 11.76 -17.87
CA LEU A 218 5.66 10.44 -18.45
C LEU A 218 6.67 10.47 -19.61
N LEU A 219 7.17 11.64 -19.99
CA LEU A 219 8.12 11.81 -21.10
C LEU A 219 9.57 11.89 -20.62
N ASP A 220 9.77 12.17 -19.34
CA ASP A 220 11.10 12.21 -18.76
C ASP A 220 11.72 10.80 -18.73
N PRO A 221 13.05 10.71 -18.96
CA PRO A 221 13.75 9.45 -18.81
C PRO A 221 13.70 9.03 -17.34
N VAL A 222 13.22 7.80 -17.11
CA VAL A 222 13.18 7.20 -15.78
C VAL A 222 14.61 7.13 -15.24
N ARG A 223 14.87 7.85 -14.14
CA ARG A 223 16.14 7.69 -13.43
C ARG A 223 16.06 6.38 -12.67
N ALA A 224 16.82 5.38 -13.11
CA ALA A 224 16.91 4.12 -12.40
C ALA A 224 17.37 4.37 -10.94
N PRO A 225 16.72 3.77 -9.94
CA PRO A 225 17.21 3.82 -8.57
C PRO A 225 18.56 3.08 -8.52
N GLY A 226 19.64 3.79 -8.18
CA GLY A 226 20.96 3.18 -7.95
C GLY A 226 22.18 3.87 -8.57
N ALA A 227 22.06 5.00 -9.25
CA ALA A 227 23.22 5.76 -9.72
C ALA A 227 23.46 7.03 -8.88
N GLU A 228 23.78 6.86 -7.59
CA GLU A 228 24.61 7.83 -6.88
C GLU A 228 26.06 7.62 -7.32
N GLY A 229 26.45 8.32 -8.38
CA GLY A 229 27.85 8.53 -8.70
C GLY A 229 28.46 9.46 -7.66
N VAL A 230 29.16 8.89 -6.68
CA VAL A 230 30.11 9.66 -5.87
C VAL A 230 31.15 10.28 -6.82
N PRO A 231 31.46 11.59 -6.74
CA PRO A 231 32.51 12.16 -7.58
C PRO A 231 33.84 11.52 -7.16
N ALA A 232 34.50 10.89 -8.13
CA ALA A 232 35.82 10.31 -7.95
C ALA A 232 36.82 11.40 -7.55
N ALA A 233 37.23 11.39 -6.28
CA ALA A 233 38.42 12.11 -5.83
C ALA A 233 39.65 11.46 -6.49
N GLU A 234 40.52 12.31 -7.03
CA GLU A 234 41.73 11.99 -7.77
C GLU A 234 42.57 10.88 -7.10
N ALA A 235 42.75 9.77 -7.81
CA ALA A 235 43.74 8.77 -7.49
C ALA A 235 45.12 9.24 -7.99
N VAL A 236 46.01 9.55 -7.05
CA VAL A 236 47.44 9.70 -7.31
C VAL A 236 48.00 8.32 -7.67
N THR A 237 48.52 8.22 -8.89
CA THR A 237 49.19 7.08 -9.49
C THR A 237 50.44 6.69 -8.70
N VAL A 238 50.53 5.43 -8.26
CA VAL A 238 51.82 4.77 -8.03
C VAL A 238 51.83 3.50 -8.85
N GLU A 239 52.66 3.52 -9.89
CA GLU A 239 52.97 2.42 -10.77
C GLU A 239 53.65 1.29 -9.97
N ASN A 240 53.19 0.05 -10.13
CA ASN A 240 54.13 -1.06 -10.10
C ASN A 240 53.72 -2.15 -11.09
N SER A 241 54.56 -2.28 -12.10
CA SER A 241 54.60 -3.29 -13.14
C SER A 241 54.89 -4.69 -12.58
N GLY A 242 54.21 -5.70 -13.13
CA GLY A 242 54.54 -7.11 -12.94
C GLY A 242 53.51 -8.02 -13.59
N GLY A 243 53.74 -8.38 -14.86
CA GLY A 243 52.89 -9.33 -15.57
C GLY A 243 53.15 -10.78 -15.15
N LEU A 244 52.21 -11.69 -15.47
CA LEU A 244 52.48 -12.86 -16.30
C LEU A 244 51.19 -13.60 -16.67
N SER A 245 51.26 -14.21 -17.85
CA SER A 245 50.25 -14.97 -18.58
C SER A 245 50.00 -16.37 -17.98
N GLY A 246 48.83 -16.95 -18.24
CA GLY A 246 48.57 -18.37 -17.98
C GLY A 246 47.14 -18.82 -18.26
N SER A 247 46.92 -19.43 -19.42
CA SER A 247 45.70 -20.17 -19.80
C SER A 247 45.59 -21.53 -19.08
N ALA A 248 44.36 -22.01 -18.82
CA ALA A 248 43.89 -23.36 -19.20
C ALA A 248 42.47 -23.69 -18.66
N ASP A 249 41.54 -23.83 -19.60
CA ASP A 249 40.59 -24.94 -19.80
C ASP A 249 40.35 -26.00 -18.69
N ARG A 250 39.08 -26.19 -18.25
CA ARG A 250 38.29 -27.44 -18.39
C ARG A 250 37.00 -27.52 -17.53
N THR A 251 35.91 -27.90 -18.21
CA THR A 251 34.86 -28.90 -17.89
C THR A 251 34.03 -28.83 -16.58
N GLY A 252 32.69 -28.80 -16.73
CA GLY A 252 31.67 -28.83 -15.66
C GLY A 252 31.48 -30.17 -14.92
N PRO A 253 30.46 -30.30 -14.03
CA PRO A 253 29.19 -30.90 -14.46
C PRO A 253 27.92 -30.33 -13.77
N ALA A 254 26.81 -31.04 -14.00
CA ALA A 254 25.40 -30.66 -13.92
C ALA A 254 24.71 -30.62 -12.54
N ALA A 255 23.58 -29.91 -12.55
CA ALA A 255 22.27 -30.18 -11.93
C ALA A 255 22.15 -30.45 -10.41
N ALA A 256 21.42 -29.56 -9.74
CA ALA A 256 20.55 -29.92 -8.63
C ALA A 256 19.23 -29.14 -8.74
N THR A 257 18.16 -29.89 -9.00
CA THR A 257 16.75 -29.51 -8.83
C THR A 257 16.51 -28.96 -7.43
N ARG A 258 16.00 -27.73 -7.33
CA ARG A 258 15.49 -27.17 -6.07
C ARG A 258 13.97 -27.20 -6.13
N THR A 259 13.40 -27.99 -5.24
CA THR A 259 11.98 -28.08 -4.95
C THR A 259 11.48 -26.70 -4.54
N ASP A 260 10.44 -26.23 -5.22
CA ASP A 260 9.69 -25.04 -4.85
C ASP A 260 8.96 -25.32 -3.53
N SER A 261 9.21 -24.47 -2.54
CA SER A 261 8.48 -24.45 -1.28
C SER A 261 8.25 -22.98 -1.02
N SER A 262 7.04 -22.53 -1.38
CA SER A 262 6.55 -21.17 -1.12
C SER A 262 6.81 -20.80 0.34
N PRO A 263 7.57 -19.73 0.63
CA PRO A 263 7.64 -19.20 1.98
C PRO A 263 6.36 -18.39 2.23
N GLU A 264 5.64 -18.73 3.30
CA GLU A 264 4.67 -17.82 3.91
C GLU A 264 5.33 -16.45 4.19
N PRO A 265 4.63 -15.32 4.00
CA PRO A 265 5.20 -14.00 4.21
C PRO A 265 5.28 -13.70 5.72
N TRP A 266 6.41 -14.05 6.35
CA TRP A 266 6.68 -13.80 7.77
C TRP A 266 7.40 -12.46 7.96
N PRO A 267 7.14 -11.70 9.05
CA PRO A 267 7.70 -10.37 9.25
C PRO A 267 9.19 -10.39 9.61
N HIS A 268 9.93 -9.41 9.10
CA HIS A 268 11.32 -9.17 9.45
C HIS A 268 11.40 -8.60 10.88
N THR A 269 12.34 -9.11 11.70
CA THR A 269 12.55 -8.66 13.07
C THR A 269 13.94 -8.07 13.20
N THR A 270 14.09 -6.93 13.87
CA THR A 270 15.40 -6.32 14.15
C THR A 270 15.60 -6.12 15.66
N GLY A 271 16.80 -6.43 16.14
CA GLY A 271 17.19 -6.21 17.54
C GLY A 271 18.06 -4.96 17.66
N ARG A 272 17.77 -4.12 18.66
CA ARG A 272 18.60 -2.95 19.00
C ARG A 272 19.13 -3.11 20.43
N THR A 273 20.43 -2.93 20.60
CA THR A 273 21.09 -2.89 21.91
C THR A 273 21.09 -1.46 22.43
N THR A 274 20.67 -1.26 23.68
CA THR A 274 20.82 0.00 24.41
C THR A 274 22.16 0.06 25.12
#